data_AF-A0A7X0CZX1-F1
#
_entry.id   AF-A0A7X0CZX1-F1
#
_cell.length_a   1.000
_cell.length_b   1.000
_cell.length_c   1.000
_cell.angle_alpha   90.00
_cell.angle_beta   90.00
_cell.angle_gamma   90.00
#
_symmetry.space_group_name_H-M   'P 1'
#
loop_
_entity.id
_entity.type
_entity.pdbx_description
1 polymer ?
#
loop_
_entity_poly.entity_id
_entity_poly.type
_entity_poly.pdbx_seq_one_letter_code
_entity_poly.pdbx_strand_id
1 'polypeptide(L)'
;MARSEAEKRRIIEEADSQLALPWMTWGELDRLSPRERSHEYQKFTQPVMTYLGRHKTCKLPACRRARACKGFISETQYQQGGYHDAFPPCLGKGTLPHDQALAAMDEIYGRAAAPDDTPKYAGRASDRAADSDETS
;
A
#
# COMPACT_ATOMS: atom_id res chain seq x y z
N MET A 1 -3.63 -6.86 28.28
CA MET A 1 -2.61 -6.15 29.08
C MET A 1 -2.39 -4.78 28.46
N ALA A 2 -2.51 -3.69 29.23
CA ALA A 2 -2.23 -2.36 28.72
C ALA A 2 -0.71 -2.20 28.55
N ARG A 3 -0.26 -1.75 27.36
CA ARG A 3 1.16 -1.47 27.09
C ARG A 3 1.67 -0.38 28.03
N SER A 4 2.91 -0.51 28.49
CA SER A 4 3.57 0.53 29.29
C SER A 4 3.73 1.83 28.49
N GLU A 5 3.80 2.98 29.15
CA GLU A 5 3.98 4.28 28.48
C GLU A 5 5.27 4.34 27.66
N ALA A 6 6.34 3.70 28.14
CA ALA A 6 7.61 3.58 27.41
C ALA A 6 7.45 2.77 26.11
N GLU A 7 6.67 1.69 26.15
CA GLU A 7 6.40 0.86 24.98
C GLU A 7 5.53 1.59 23.95
N LYS A 8 4.52 2.36 24.40
CA LYS A 8 3.73 3.22 23.50
C LYS A 8 4.60 4.26 22.80
N ARG A 9 5.50 4.91 23.54
CA ARG A 9 6.43 5.90 22.98
C ARG A 9 7.36 5.28 21.93
N ARG A 10 7.91 4.10 22.19
CA ARG A 10 8.74 3.37 21.21
C ARG A 10 7.98 3.07 19.91
N ILE A 11 6.72 2.63 20.01
CA ILE A 11 5.91 2.31 18.83
C ILE A 11 5.62 3.55 17.98
N ILE A 12 5.36 4.69 18.63
CA ILE A 12 5.13 5.96 17.92
C ILE A 12 6.42 6.39 17.22
N GLU A 13 7.56 6.34 17.91
CA GLU A 13 8.87 6.70 17.33
C GLU A 13 9.23 5.80 16.15
N GLU A 14 8.97 4.50 16.26
CA GLU A 14 9.17 3.54 15.17
C GLU A 14 8.26 3.87 13.96
N ALA A 15 6.97 4.15 14.20
CA ALA A 15 6.04 4.53 13.13
C ALA A 15 6.40 5.87 12.48
N ASP A 16 6.89 6.84 13.24
CA ASP A 16 7.37 8.13 12.74
C ASP A 16 8.71 8.02 11.99
N SER A 17 9.47 6.94 12.21
CA SER A 17 10.76 6.72 11.51
C SER A 17 10.62 6.06 10.13
N GLN A 18 9.49 5.38 9.87
CA GLN A 18 9.30 4.59 8.65
C GLN A 18 8.36 5.28 7.67
N LEU A 19 8.77 5.35 6.40
CA LEU A 19 7.93 5.87 5.32
C LEU A 19 6.80 4.89 4.98
N ALA A 20 5.56 5.39 4.94
CA ALA A 20 4.39 4.68 4.45
C ALA A 20 4.09 5.02 2.99
N LEU A 21 4.29 6.29 2.62
CA LEU A 21 4.22 6.82 1.27
C LEU A 21 5.53 7.55 0.97
N PRO A 22 5.88 7.81 -0.31
CA PRO A 22 7.16 8.46 -0.66
C PRO A 22 7.39 9.83 0.00
N TRP A 23 6.34 10.46 0.54
CA TRP A 23 6.37 11.78 1.18
C TRP A 23 5.81 11.80 2.62
N MET A 24 5.47 10.64 3.21
CA MET A 24 4.80 10.59 4.50
C MET A 24 5.13 9.31 5.28
N THR A 25 5.35 9.46 6.58
CA THR A 25 5.63 8.35 7.52
C THR A 25 4.36 7.61 7.93
N TRP A 26 4.51 6.41 8.50
CA TRP A 26 3.40 5.66 9.07
C TRP A 26 2.72 6.45 10.20
N GLY A 27 3.50 7.08 11.08
CA GLY A 27 2.94 7.87 12.17
C GLY A 27 2.20 9.11 11.69
N GLU A 28 2.66 9.80 10.65
CA GLU A 28 1.91 10.89 10.02
C GLU A 28 0.62 10.41 9.36
N LEU A 29 0.68 9.30 8.61
CA LEU A 29 -0.48 8.73 7.91
C LEU A 29 -1.56 8.25 8.89
N ASP A 30 -1.15 7.69 10.03
CA ASP A 30 -2.06 7.19 11.06
C ASP A 30 -2.80 8.29 11.82
N ARG A 31 -2.20 9.50 11.91
CA ARG A 31 -2.84 10.67 12.51
C ARG A 31 -3.92 11.28 11.62
N LEU A 32 -3.92 10.99 10.32
CA LEU A 32 -4.93 11.49 9.39
C LEU A 32 -6.29 10.86 9.66
N SER A 33 -7.35 11.64 9.44
CA SER A 33 -8.71 11.10 9.37
C SER A 33 -8.83 10.08 8.23
N PRO A 34 -9.81 9.16 8.27
CA PRO A 34 -10.02 8.18 7.19
C PRO A 34 -10.15 8.83 5.81
N ARG A 35 -10.79 10.01 5.74
CA ARG A 35 -10.99 10.73 4.49
C ARG A 35 -9.71 11.34 3.94
N GLU A 36 -8.91 11.96 4.80
CA GLU A 36 -7.60 12.50 4.42
C GLU A 36 -6.65 11.38 3.99
N ARG A 37 -6.66 10.25 4.71
CA ARG A 37 -5.88 9.07 4.34
C ARG A 37 -6.28 8.53 2.97
N SER A 38 -7.59 8.43 2.70
CA SER A 38 -8.11 8.09 1.36
C SER A 38 -7.60 9.06 0.29
N HIS A 39 -7.51 10.36 0.59
CA HIS A 39 -7.00 11.35 -0.34
C HIS A 39 -5.50 11.17 -0.62
N GLU A 40 -4.68 10.89 0.40
CA GLU A 40 -3.26 10.61 0.22
C GLU A 40 -3.00 9.34 -0.59
N TYR A 41 -3.75 8.26 -0.33
CA TYR A 41 -3.67 7.06 -1.16
C TYR A 41 -4.09 7.30 -2.61
N GLN A 42 -5.10 8.13 -2.85
CA GLN A 42 -5.50 8.50 -4.22
C GLN A 42 -4.40 9.26 -4.96
N LYS A 43 -3.68 10.16 -4.30
CA LYS A 43 -2.49 10.79 -4.90
C LYS A 43 -1.45 9.75 -5.27
N PHE A 44 -1.19 8.80 -4.36
CA PHE A 44 -0.22 7.74 -4.58
C PHE A 44 -0.61 6.79 -5.72
N THR A 45 -1.89 6.53 -5.96
CA THR A 45 -2.32 5.61 -7.02
C THR A 45 -2.62 6.30 -8.35
N GLN A 46 -2.64 7.64 -8.42
CA GLN A 46 -2.86 8.39 -9.66
C GLN A 46 -1.81 8.09 -10.76
N PRO A 47 -0.49 7.99 -10.47
CA PRO A 47 0.51 7.59 -11.46
C PRO A 47 0.23 6.20 -12.04
N VAL A 48 -0.17 5.25 -11.19
CA VAL A 48 -0.56 3.89 -11.59
C VAL A 48 -1.76 3.92 -12.54
N MET A 49 -2.78 4.70 -12.23
CA MET A 49 -3.96 4.84 -13.08
C MET A 49 -3.66 5.58 -14.38
N THR A 50 -2.66 6.46 -14.37
CA THR A 50 -2.14 7.11 -15.57
C THR A 50 -1.43 6.11 -16.46
N TYR A 51 -0.54 5.30 -15.89
CA TYR A 51 0.20 4.24 -16.58
C TYR A 51 -0.74 3.22 -17.22
N LEU A 52 -1.76 2.77 -16.49
CA LEU A 52 -2.81 1.88 -17.01
C LEU A 52 -3.74 2.54 -18.04
N GLY A 53 -3.53 3.81 -18.39
CA GLY A 53 -4.31 4.51 -19.41
C GLY A 53 -5.76 4.81 -19.01
N ARG A 54 -6.12 4.70 -17.72
CA ARG A 54 -7.51 4.91 -17.23
C ARG A 54 -8.02 6.32 -17.51
N HIS A 55 -7.12 7.28 -17.67
CA HIS A 55 -7.47 8.64 -18.08
C HIS A 55 -8.19 8.70 -19.45
N LYS A 56 -7.99 7.70 -20.34
CA LYS A 56 -8.62 7.63 -21.66
C LYS A 56 -10.12 7.32 -21.58
N THR A 57 -10.51 6.49 -20.62
CA THR A 57 -11.91 6.08 -20.38
C THR A 57 -12.57 6.84 -19.24
N CYS A 58 -11.84 7.71 -18.54
CA CYS A 58 -12.35 8.47 -17.42
C CYS A 58 -13.38 9.53 -17.87
N LYS A 59 -14.48 9.66 -17.12
CA LYS A 59 -15.54 10.65 -17.40
C LYS A 59 -15.11 12.08 -17.07
N LEU A 60 -14.11 12.27 -16.21
CA LEU A 60 -13.59 13.60 -15.85
C LEU A 60 -12.84 14.26 -17.02
N PRO A 61 -13.30 15.43 -17.51
CA PRO A 61 -12.65 16.13 -18.63
C PRO A 61 -11.20 16.52 -18.34
N ALA A 62 -10.88 16.83 -17.07
CA ALA A 62 -9.52 17.17 -16.66
C ALA A 62 -8.52 16.04 -16.93
N CYS A 63 -8.91 14.78 -16.69
CA CYS A 63 -8.04 13.63 -16.91
C CYS A 63 -7.76 13.40 -18.40
N ARG A 64 -8.79 13.51 -19.24
CA ARG A 64 -8.66 13.36 -20.69
C ARG A 64 -7.75 14.44 -21.28
N ARG A 65 -7.97 15.71 -20.89
CA ARG A 65 -7.17 16.86 -21.37
C ARG A 65 -5.71 16.77 -20.93
N ALA A 66 -5.46 16.42 -19.68
CA ALA A 66 -4.10 16.29 -19.16
C ALA A 66 -3.38 15.01 -19.60
N ARG A 67 -4.09 14.07 -20.25
CA ARG A 67 -3.60 12.72 -20.57
C ARG A 67 -3.02 12.00 -19.34
N ALA A 68 -3.59 12.27 -18.17
CA ALA A 68 -3.14 11.74 -16.89
C ALA A 68 -4.33 11.64 -15.92
N CYS A 69 -4.25 10.71 -14.97
CA CYS A 69 -5.23 10.63 -13.89
C CYS A 69 -5.03 11.81 -12.93
N LYS A 70 -6.06 12.62 -12.76
CA LYS A 70 -6.13 13.76 -11.84
C LYS A 70 -7.41 13.74 -11.00
N GLY A 71 -8.10 12.61 -10.99
CA GLY A 71 -9.38 12.48 -10.34
C GLY A 71 -9.21 12.21 -8.84
N PHE A 72 -10.16 12.71 -8.07
CA PHE A 72 -10.37 12.33 -6.68
C PHE A 72 -11.84 11.93 -6.52
N ILE A 73 -12.11 10.95 -5.68
CA ILE A 73 -13.47 10.61 -5.30
C ILE A 73 -14.04 11.84 -4.60
N SER A 74 -15.21 12.30 -5.04
CA SER A 74 -15.91 13.38 -4.34
C SER A 74 -16.46 12.89 -3.01
N GLU A 75 -16.81 13.81 -2.11
CA GLU A 75 -17.48 13.46 -0.84
C GLU A 75 -18.73 12.61 -1.07
N THR A 76 -19.53 12.96 -2.08
CA THR A 76 -20.72 12.19 -2.44
C THR A 76 -20.36 10.77 -2.88
N GLN A 77 -19.29 10.60 -3.67
CA GLN A 77 -18.83 9.27 -4.11
C GLN A 77 -18.28 8.44 -2.97
N TYR A 78 -17.57 9.07 -2.03
CA TYR A 78 -17.06 8.45 -0.81
C TYR A 78 -18.21 7.95 0.07
N GLN A 79 -19.21 8.79 0.35
CA GLN A 79 -20.36 8.45 1.19
C GLN A 79 -21.31 7.42 0.56
N GLN A 80 -21.51 7.46 -0.77
CA GLN A 80 -22.35 6.49 -1.48
C GLN A 80 -21.78 5.07 -1.48
N GLY A 81 -20.48 4.91 -1.21
CA GLY A 81 -19.78 3.64 -1.29
C GLY A 81 -19.63 3.10 -2.72
N GLY A 82 -18.93 1.97 -2.82
CA GLY A 82 -18.67 1.26 -4.09
C GLY A 82 -17.48 1.77 -4.88
N TYR A 83 -16.86 2.88 -4.47
CA TYR A 83 -15.50 3.26 -4.89
C TYR A 83 -14.48 2.71 -3.88
N HIS A 84 -13.29 2.40 -4.36
CA HIS A 84 -12.19 2.01 -3.48
C HIS A 84 -11.46 3.25 -2.96
N ASP A 85 -11.36 3.40 -1.64
CA ASP A 85 -10.86 4.61 -0.98
C ASP A 85 -9.42 4.98 -1.36
N ALA A 86 -8.61 3.98 -1.69
CA ALA A 86 -7.23 4.18 -2.10
C ALA A 86 -7.05 4.59 -3.57
N PHE A 87 -8.08 4.49 -4.41
CA PHE A 87 -7.96 4.70 -5.86
C PHE A 87 -8.80 5.87 -6.37
N PRO A 88 -8.32 6.59 -7.40
CA PRO A 88 -9.07 7.68 -7.98
C PRO A 88 -10.33 7.17 -8.71
N PRO A 89 -11.35 8.03 -8.91
CA PRO A 89 -12.67 7.65 -9.43
C PRO A 89 -12.63 7.18 -10.89
N CYS A 90 -11.52 7.43 -11.61
CA CYS A 90 -11.31 6.91 -12.96
C CYS A 90 -11.29 5.39 -13.02
N LEU A 91 -11.15 4.74 -11.87
CA LEU A 91 -11.22 3.31 -11.72
C LEU A 91 -12.65 2.74 -11.70
N GLY A 92 -13.66 3.60 -11.50
CA GLY A 92 -15.08 3.24 -11.51
C GLY A 92 -15.60 2.72 -10.17
N LYS A 93 -16.89 2.34 -10.15
CA LYS A 93 -17.54 1.65 -9.03
C LYS A 93 -17.40 0.13 -9.21
N GLY A 94 -17.05 -0.62 -8.16
CA GLY A 94 -17.00 -2.09 -8.16
C GLY A 94 -15.67 -2.71 -7.75
N THR A 95 -15.61 -4.04 -7.74
CA THR A 95 -14.38 -4.82 -7.51
C THR A 95 -13.51 -4.82 -8.76
N LEU A 96 -12.28 -4.38 -8.58
CA LEU A 96 -11.29 -4.23 -9.63
C LEU A 96 -10.60 -5.54 -10.00
N PRO A 97 -9.96 -5.60 -11.19
CA PRO A 97 -8.68 -6.29 -11.32
C PRO A 97 -7.64 -5.63 -10.40
N HIS A 98 -7.75 -5.90 -9.10
CA HIS A 98 -6.80 -5.49 -8.06
C HIS A 98 -5.39 -5.94 -8.43
N ASP A 99 -5.29 -7.10 -9.09
CA ASP A 99 -4.09 -7.66 -9.69
C ASP A 99 -3.40 -6.72 -10.70
N GLN A 100 -4.13 -6.11 -11.64
CA GLN A 100 -3.53 -5.19 -12.61
C GLN A 100 -3.01 -3.91 -11.95
N ALA A 101 -3.74 -3.40 -10.96
CA ALA A 101 -3.33 -2.21 -10.22
C ALA A 101 -2.10 -2.50 -9.34
N LEU A 102 -2.05 -3.67 -8.70
CA LEU A 102 -0.89 -4.12 -7.93
C LEU A 102 0.32 -4.37 -8.82
N ALA A 103 0.15 -5.06 -9.95
CA ALA A 103 1.24 -5.31 -10.90
C ALA A 103 1.83 -3.99 -11.43
N ALA A 104 0.98 -3.01 -11.76
CA ALA A 104 1.44 -1.70 -12.17
C ALA A 104 2.09 -0.90 -11.03
N MET A 105 1.66 -1.08 -9.78
CA MET A 105 2.36 -0.50 -8.62
C MET A 105 3.76 -1.09 -8.46
N ASP A 106 3.90 -2.41 -8.57
CA ASP A 106 5.19 -3.10 -8.50
C ASP A 106 6.15 -2.63 -9.61
N GLU A 107 5.64 -2.39 -10.81
CA GLU A 107 6.44 -1.90 -11.95
C GLU A 107 6.87 -0.43 -11.77
N ILE A 108 5.97 0.43 -11.29
CA ILE A 108 6.21 1.89 -11.20
C ILE A 108 7.06 2.25 -9.99
N TYR A 109 6.76 1.66 -8.85
CA TYR A 109 7.44 1.98 -7.59
C TYR A 109 8.61 1.03 -7.31
N GLY A 110 8.74 -0.01 -8.13
CA GLY A 110 9.66 -1.11 -7.88
C GLY A 110 9.16 -1.93 -6.70
N ARG A 111 9.10 -3.25 -6.88
CA ARG A 111 9.43 -4.10 -5.75
C ARG A 111 10.84 -3.69 -5.35
N ALA A 112 11.08 -3.33 -4.09
CA ALA A 112 12.41 -3.61 -3.56
C ALA A 112 12.60 -5.10 -3.86
N ALA A 113 13.37 -5.43 -4.91
CA ALA A 113 13.84 -6.78 -5.07
C ALA A 113 14.54 -7.03 -3.75
N ALA A 114 13.92 -7.82 -2.87
CA ALA A 114 14.57 -8.25 -1.66
C ALA A 114 15.90 -8.83 -2.14
N PRO A 115 17.05 -8.28 -1.74
CA PRO A 115 18.32 -8.92 -2.02
C PRO A 115 18.29 -10.22 -1.26
N ASP A 116 17.93 -11.28 -1.98
CA ASP A 116 17.71 -12.64 -1.51
C ASP A 116 16.59 -12.78 -0.46
N ASP A 117 15.55 -13.53 -0.84
CA ASP A 117 14.56 -14.08 0.07
C ASP A 117 15.04 -15.47 0.53
N THR A 118 16.35 -15.63 0.73
CA THR A 118 16.88 -16.76 1.49
C THR A 118 16.81 -16.37 2.95
N PRO A 119 16.19 -17.19 3.83
CA PRO A 119 16.28 -16.93 5.26
C PRO A 119 17.77 -16.87 5.63
N LYS A 120 18.21 -15.70 6.13
CA LYS A 120 19.59 -15.43 6.58
C LYS A 120 20.10 -16.41 7.66
N TYR A 121 19.22 -17.26 8.19
CA TYR A 121 19.56 -18.41 9.00
C TYR A 121 18.80 -19.66 8.52
N ALA A 122 19.37 -20.41 7.59
CA ALA A 122 19.08 -21.83 7.44
C ALA A 122 19.98 -22.56 8.44
N GLY A 123 19.40 -23.08 9.53
CA GLY A 123 20.11 -23.59 10.71
C GLY A 123 21.43 -24.34 10.45
N ARG A 124 22.37 -24.18 11.39
CA ARG A 124 23.69 -24.83 11.34
C ARG A 124 23.50 -26.34 11.23
N ALA A 125 24.32 -27.01 10.41
CA ALA A 125 24.22 -28.45 10.18
C ALA A 125 24.31 -29.32 11.46
N SER A 126 24.84 -28.76 12.56
CA SER A 126 24.83 -29.40 13.89
C SER A 126 23.44 -29.56 14.49
N ASP A 127 22.47 -28.75 14.07
CA ASP A 127 21.13 -28.69 14.67
C ASP A 127 20.20 -29.78 14.10
N ARG A 128 20.64 -30.49 13.04
CA ARG A 128 19.89 -31.59 12.39
C ARG A 128 20.26 -32.99 12.87
N ALA A 129 21.23 -33.12 13.78
CA ALA A 129 21.81 -34.42 14.17
C ALA A 129 21.33 -34.94 15.54
N ALA A 130 20.15 -34.51 16.01
CA ALA A 130 19.60 -34.94 17.29
C ALA A 130 18.20 -35.57 17.16
N ASP A 131 17.96 -36.31 16.08
CA ASP A 131 16.74 -37.09 15.91
C ASP A 131 17.01 -38.32 15.04
N SER A 132 17.72 -39.30 15.61
CA SER A 132 17.82 -40.67 15.10
C SER A 132 18.58 -41.54 16.09
N ASP A 133 17.96 -41.87 17.22
CA ASP A 133 18.19 -43.15 17.89
C ASP A 133 17.10 -43.41 18.95
N GLU A 134 15.95 -43.96 18.52
CA GLU A 134 15.15 -44.82 19.40
C GLU A 134 14.30 -45.79 18.54
N THR A 135 14.95 -46.84 18.06
CA THR A 135 14.26 -48.08 17.66
C THR A 135 15.05 -49.27 18.20
N SER A 136 14.56 -49.84 19.29
CA SER A 136 14.59 -51.28 19.60
C SER A 136 13.58 -51.60 20.69
#